data_AF-A0A7V9LYD8-F1
#
_entry.id   AF-A0A7V9LYD8-F1
#
_cell.length_a   1.000
_cell.length_b   1.000
_cell.length_c   1.000
_cell.angle_alpha   90.00
_cell.angle_beta   90.00
_cell.angle_gamma   90.00
#
_symmetry.space_group_name_H-M   'P 1'
#
loop_
_entity.id
_entity.type
_entity.pdbx_description
1 polymer ?
#
loop_
_entity_poly.entity_id
_entity_poly.type
_entity_poly.pdbx_seq_one_letter_code
_entity_poly.pdbx_strand_id
1 'polypeptide(L)'
;MQQAERARLVDYLGSVPVTAWEQPSLCPEYRVRDVVGHLISGAKNTPPKFLLGMLKARFDFDAAMRAAAARESTGTPGDLISRLRTVAAAKARPGPAMLGEVIVHSEDIRRAVGDGPGQYPTDHLLVVADAYRSVGMGLGSKKRIAGLRLQATDTDWATGDGPLVSGPLLALVLAMTGRCVAHADLAGPGVAELAGRS
;
A
#
# COMPACT_ATOMS: atom_id res chain seq x y z
N MET A 1 -9.26 7.50 -10.55
CA MET A 1 -8.82 6.43 -9.62
C MET A 1 -8.01 6.98 -8.44
N GLN A 2 -6.75 7.42 -8.60
CA GLN A 2 -5.90 7.79 -7.44
C GLN A 2 -6.47 8.90 -6.55
N GLN A 3 -6.98 9.99 -7.13
CA GLN A 3 -7.60 11.08 -6.36
C GLN A 3 -8.83 10.60 -5.57
N ALA A 4 -9.64 9.72 -6.17
CA ALA A 4 -10.81 9.14 -5.52
C ALA A 4 -10.42 8.25 -4.33
N GLU A 5 -9.39 7.41 -4.48
CA GLU A 5 -8.88 6.60 -3.36
C GLU A 5 -8.27 7.44 -2.23
N ARG A 6 -7.57 8.52 -2.57
CA ARG A 6 -7.08 9.45 -1.54
C ARG A 6 -8.23 10.14 -0.81
N ALA A 7 -9.30 10.52 -1.51
CA ALA A 7 -10.47 11.10 -0.89
C ALA A 7 -11.17 10.09 0.05
N ARG A 8 -11.37 8.85 -0.40
CA ARG A 8 -11.90 7.75 0.44
C ARG A 8 -11.08 7.53 1.71
N LEU A 9 -9.76 7.56 1.58
CA LEU A 9 -8.86 7.44 2.73
C LEU A 9 -9.00 8.65 3.68
N VAL A 10 -9.09 9.87 3.16
CA VAL A 10 -9.31 11.08 3.97
C VAL A 10 -10.61 10.98 4.77
N ASP A 11 -11.70 10.53 4.14
CA ASP A 11 -12.99 10.38 4.79
C ASP A 11 -12.93 9.31 5.90
N TYR A 12 -12.30 8.17 5.60
CA TYR A 12 -12.09 7.10 6.57
C TYR A 12 -11.22 7.54 7.76
N LEU A 13 -10.14 8.28 7.54
CA LEU A 13 -9.29 8.77 8.64
C LEU A 13 -10.04 9.69 9.60
N GLY A 14 -11.14 10.31 9.15
CA GLY A 14 -12.04 11.08 10.01
C GLY A 14 -12.77 10.24 11.07
N SER A 15 -12.94 8.93 10.85
CA SER A 15 -13.55 8.03 11.83
C SER A 15 -12.53 7.29 12.72
N VAL A 16 -11.24 7.38 12.41
CA VAL A 16 -10.19 6.67 13.18
C VAL A 16 -9.97 7.36 14.53
N PRO A 17 -10.09 6.65 15.67
CA PRO A 17 -9.85 7.21 17.00
C PRO A 17 -8.44 7.79 17.12
N VAL A 18 -8.31 8.96 17.77
CA VAL A 18 -7.00 9.64 17.96
C VAL A 18 -5.94 8.73 18.58
N THR A 19 -6.33 7.86 19.52
CA THR A 19 -5.41 6.90 20.17
C THR A 19 -4.84 5.88 19.20
N ALA A 20 -5.59 5.50 18.16
CA ALA A 20 -5.15 4.53 17.17
C ALA A 20 -4.11 5.09 16.19
N TRP A 21 -3.90 6.42 16.14
CA TRP A 21 -2.87 7.02 15.27
C TRP A 21 -1.43 6.69 15.70
N GLU A 22 -1.24 6.36 16.98
CA GLU A 22 0.07 6.03 17.56
C GLU A 22 0.40 4.54 17.54
N GLN A 23 -0.55 3.69 17.21
CA GLN A 23 -0.31 2.25 17.20
C GLN A 23 0.44 1.80 15.94
N PRO A 24 1.13 0.65 15.98
CA PRO A 24 1.76 0.06 14.81
C PRO A 24 0.76 -0.18 13.66
N SER A 25 1.17 0.12 12.44
CA SER A 25 0.45 -0.25 11.22
C SER A 25 0.93 -1.61 10.69
N LEU A 26 0.33 -2.11 9.61
CA LEU A 26 0.88 -3.28 8.91
C LEU A 26 2.10 -2.96 8.03
N CYS A 27 2.38 -1.68 7.79
CA CYS A 27 3.64 -1.28 7.19
C CYS A 27 4.73 -1.37 8.29
N PRO A 28 5.75 -2.23 8.15
CA PRO A 28 6.78 -2.38 9.17
C PRO A 28 7.42 -1.06 9.55
N GLU A 29 7.74 -0.90 10.83
CA GLU A 29 8.33 0.31 11.44
C GLU A 29 7.45 1.57 11.41
N TYR A 30 6.25 1.51 10.85
CA TYR A 30 5.36 2.67 10.72
C TYR A 30 4.19 2.55 11.68
N ARG A 31 3.90 3.61 12.42
CA ARG A 31 2.59 3.80 13.04
C ARG A 31 1.58 4.24 11.99
N VAL A 32 0.30 4.20 12.33
CA VAL A 32 -0.78 4.72 11.46
C VAL A 32 -0.48 6.14 10.96
N ARG A 33 -0.02 7.04 11.84
CA ARG A 33 0.36 8.40 11.45
C ARG A 33 1.53 8.48 10.47
N ASP A 34 2.47 7.54 10.56
CA ASP A 34 3.65 7.50 9.70
C ASP A 34 3.28 7.00 8.30
N VAL A 35 2.30 6.10 8.18
CA VAL A 35 1.69 5.73 6.89
C VAL A 35 1.03 6.94 6.22
N VAL A 36 0.26 7.74 6.98
CA VAL A 36 -0.34 8.98 6.45
C VAL A 36 0.74 9.98 6.03
N GLY A 37 1.78 10.14 6.86
CA GLY A 37 2.94 10.98 6.53
C GLY A 37 3.65 10.52 5.25
N HIS A 38 3.79 9.21 5.05
CA HIS A 38 4.36 8.63 3.84
C HIS A 38 3.55 8.97 2.59
N LEU A 39 2.23 8.81 2.64
CA LEU A 39 1.35 9.18 1.53
C LEU A 39 1.42 10.67 1.18
N ILE A 40 1.49 11.53 2.21
CA ILE A 40 1.67 12.99 2.04
C ILE A 40 3.02 13.29 1.37
N SER A 41 4.09 12.69 1.90
CA SER A 41 5.45 12.83 1.37
C SER A 41 5.52 12.37 -0.09
N GLY A 42 4.99 11.19 -0.40
CA GLY A 42 4.92 10.61 -1.74
C GLY A 42 4.17 11.52 -2.73
N ALA A 43 3.10 12.19 -2.28
CA ALA A 43 2.37 13.13 -3.11
C ALA A 43 3.11 14.48 -3.32
N LYS A 44 3.90 14.93 -2.35
CA LYS A 44 4.72 16.15 -2.44
C LYS A 44 6.08 15.95 -3.11
N ASN A 45 6.47 14.70 -3.33
CA ASN A 45 7.81 14.37 -3.77
C ASN A 45 8.06 14.83 -5.21
N THR A 46 9.24 15.39 -5.44
CA THR A 46 9.72 15.80 -6.77
C THR A 46 11.07 15.14 -7.03
N PRO A 47 11.51 14.94 -8.29
CA PRO A 47 12.79 14.30 -8.56
C PRO A 47 13.99 14.93 -7.81
N PRO A 48 14.12 16.27 -7.70
CA PRO A 48 15.18 16.87 -6.91
C PRO A 48 15.08 16.60 -5.40
N LYS A 49 13.86 16.64 -4.83
CA LYS A 49 13.65 16.32 -3.41
C LYS A 49 13.95 14.85 -3.11
N PHE A 50 13.56 13.96 -4.02
CA PHE A 50 13.88 12.54 -3.93
C PHE A 50 15.38 12.29 -3.95
N LEU A 51 16.09 12.87 -4.92
CA LEU A 51 17.55 12.72 -5.03
C LEU A 51 18.27 13.27 -3.79
N LEU A 52 17.87 14.43 -3.30
CA LEU A 52 18.42 14.99 -2.07
C LEU A 52 18.14 14.10 -0.84
N GLY A 53 16.95 13.51 -0.76
CA GLY A 53 16.58 12.54 0.27
C GLY A 53 17.48 11.30 0.23
N MET A 54 17.67 10.73 -0.96
CA MET A 54 18.56 9.59 -1.19
C MET A 54 20.00 9.91 -0.80
N LEU A 55 20.54 11.07 -1.20
CA LEU A 55 21.88 11.50 -0.82
C LEU A 55 22.04 11.63 0.70
N LYS A 56 21.07 12.26 1.38
CA LYS A 56 21.07 12.38 2.85
C LYS A 56 21.00 11.03 3.57
N ALA A 57 20.34 10.05 2.95
CA ALA A 57 20.24 8.69 3.44
C ALA A 57 21.40 7.79 2.97
N ARG A 58 22.45 8.34 2.34
CA ARG A 58 23.59 7.55 1.80
C ARG A 58 23.15 6.44 0.85
N PHE A 59 22.11 6.73 0.05
CA PHE A 59 21.45 5.82 -0.89
C PHE A 59 20.69 4.65 -0.27
N ASP A 60 20.48 4.65 1.04
CA ASP A 60 19.53 3.77 1.71
C ASP A 60 18.09 4.26 1.43
N PHE A 61 17.38 3.52 0.58
CA PHE A 61 16.02 3.87 0.17
C PHE A 61 15.04 3.84 1.34
N ASP A 62 15.11 2.83 2.20
CA ASP A 62 14.19 2.65 3.32
C ASP A 62 14.40 3.74 4.37
N ALA A 63 15.66 4.08 4.66
CA ALA A 63 15.99 5.22 5.51
C ALA A 63 15.51 6.55 4.90
N ALA A 64 15.63 6.75 3.59
CA ALA A 64 15.11 7.94 2.92
C ALA A 64 13.59 8.04 3.04
N MET A 65 12.86 6.94 2.83
CA MET A 65 11.40 6.90 2.95
C MET A 65 10.94 7.13 4.38
N ARG A 66 11.56 6.48 5.37
CA ARG A 66 11.27 6.70 6.81
C ARG A 66 11.49 8.16 7.20
N ALA A 67 12.61 8.75 6.79
CA ALA A 67 12.90 10.14 7.10
C ALA A 67 11.94 11.12 6.41
N ALA A 68 11.39 10.77 5.25
CA ALA A 68 10.42 11.60 4.55
C ALA A 68 9.02 11.48 5.19
N ALA A 69 8.60 10.26 5.55
CA ALA A 69 7.36 10.00 6.28
C ALA A 69 7.34 10.72 7.64
N ALA A 70 8.42 10.61 8.42
CA ALA A 70 8.53 11.24 9.73
C ALA A 70 8.42 12.77 9.71
N ARG A 71 8.90 13.43 8.64
CA ARG A 71 8.74 14.89 8.48
C ARG A 71 7.28 15.29 8.31
N GLU A 72 6.52 14.47 7.60
CA GLU A 72 5.11 14.72 7.25
C GLU A 72 4.12 14.14 8.27
N SER A 73 4.58 13.34 9.24
CA SER A 73 3.74 12.74 10.28
C SER A 73 3.60 13.59 11.57
N THR A 74 4.15 14.81 11.60
CA THR A 74 4.13 15.74 12.75
C THR A 74 2.78 16.44 12.98
N GLY A 75 2.45 16.84 14.21
CA GLY A 75 1.21 17.57 14.53
C GLY A 75 0.07 16.68 15.05
N THR A 76 -1.17 17.14 14.97
CA THR A 76 -2.36 16.37 15.38
C THR A 76 -2.89 15.50 14.23
N PRO A 77 -3.68 14.44 14.51
CA PRO A 77 -4.42 13.71 13.47
C PRO A 77 -5.20 14.61 12.50
N GLY A 78 -5.83 15.67 13.02
CA GLY A 78 -6.55 16.65 12.20
C GLY A 78 -5.63 17.38 11.21
N ASP A 79 -4.42 17.75 11.63
CA ASP A 79 -3.42 18.37 10.76
C ASP A 79 -2.97 17.42 9.64
N LEU A 80 -2.78 16.14 9.97
CA LEU A 80 -2.42 15.11 8.99
C LEU A 80 -3.55 14.90 7.97
N ILE A 81 -4.81 14.78 8.42
CA ILE A 81 -5.98 14.67 7.54
C ILE A 81 -6.09 15.89 6.63
N SER A 82 -5.90 17.11 7.16
CA SER A 82 -5.96 18.34 6.37
C SER A 82 -4.87 18.39 5.29
N ARG A 83 -3.64 18.01 5.63
CA ARG A 83 -2.54 17.91 4.66
C ARG A 83 -2.79 16.82 3.62
N LEU A 84 -3.31 15.66 4.03
CA LEU A 84 -3.67 14.58 3.11
C LEU A 84 -4.77 15.03 2.14
N ARG A 85 -5.81 15.72 2.63
CA ARG A 85 -6.87 16.30 1.81
C ARG A 85 -6.34 17.28 0.78
N THR A 86 -5.38 18.12 1.17
CA THR A 86 -4.72 19.06 0.25
C THR A 86 -4.01 18.32 -0.90
N VAL A 87 -3.26 17.27 -0.59
CA VAL A 87 -2.55 16.49 -1.63
C VAL A 87 -3.45 15.48 -2.35
N ALA A 88 -4.64 15.17 -1.82
CA ALA A 88 -5.64 14.36 -2.50
C ALA A 88 -6.22 15.08 -3.73
N ALA A 89 -6.35 16.41 -3.66
CA ALA A 89 -6.76 17.25 -4.78
C ALA A 89 -5.65 17.49 -5.82
N ALA A 90 -4.39 17.22 -5.48
CA ALA A 90 -3.27 17.41 -6.40
C ALA A 90 -3.33 16.44 -7.59
N LYS A 91 -2.64 16.79 -8.68
CA LYS A 91 -2.55 15.95 -9.88
C LYS A 91 -2.03 14.56 -9.51
N ALA A 92 -2.71 13.54 -10.01
CA ALA A 92 -2.29 12.15 -9.82
C ALA A 92 -0.87 11.93 -10.38
N ARG A 93 -0.08 11.14 -9.66
CA ARG A 93 1.24 10.72 -10.15
C ARG A 93 1.04 9.66 -11.26
N PRO A 94 1.84 9.70 -12.33
CA PRO A 94 1.70 8.76 -13.42
C PRO A 94 2.05 7.34 -12.96
N GLY A 95 1.29 6.36 -13.47
CA GLY A 95 1.57 4.94 -13.28
C GLY A 95 0.56 4.23 -12.36
N PRO A 96 0.04 3.06 -12.77
CA PRO A 96 -0.96 2.31 -12.00
C PRO A 96 -0.44 1.82 -10.64
N ALA A 97 0.88 1.64 -10.48
CA ALA A 97 1.48 1.29 -9.19
C ALA A 97 1.23 2.35 -8.09
N MET A 98 1.06 3.62 -8.48
CA MET A 98 0.76 4.72 -7.56
C MET A 98 -0.68 4.70 -7.05
N LEU A 99 -1.60 4.04 -7.76
CA LEU A 99 -2.94 3.75 -7.24
C LEU A 99 -2.85 2.70 -6.12
N GLY A 100 -2.04 1.66 -6.34
CA GLY A 100 -1.82 0.61 -5.35
C GLY A 100 -1.15 1.11 -4.07
N GLU A 101 -0.26 2.11 -4.15
CA GLU A 101 0.31 2.77 -2.96
C GLU A 101 -0.79 3.27 -2.02
N VAL A 102 -1.83 3.93 -2.56
CA VAL A 102 -2.93 4.46 -1.75
C VAL A 102 -3.79 3.32 -1.17
N ILE A 103 -4.12 2.31 -1.98
CA ILE A 103 -4.98 1.20 -1.55
C ILE A 103 -4.27 0.33 -0.50
N VAL A 104 -3.03 -0.09 -0.75
CA VAL A 104 -2.25 -0.93 0.18
C VAL A 104 -2.02 -0.21 1.50
N HIS A 105 -1.67 1.07 1.48
CA HIS A 105 -1.50 1.84 2.72
C HIS A 105 -2.82 2.17 3.43
N SER A 106 -3.94 2.22 2.70
CA SER A 106 -5.27 2.27 3.33
C SER A 106 -5.54 0.98 4.11
N GLU A 107 -5.20 -0.17 3.54
CA GLU A 107 -5.29 -1.47 4.23
C GLU A 107 -4.32 -1.60 5.40
N ASP A 108 -3.11 -1.06 5.28
CA ASP A 108 -2.13 -1.04 6.38
C ASP A 108 -2.68 -0.32 7.62
N ILE A 109 -3.55 0.67 7.43
CA ILE A 109 -4.24 1.41 8.50
C ILE A 109 -5.50 0.66 8.95
N ARG A 110 -6.41 0.32 8.02
CA ARG A 110 -7.71 -0.31 8.33
C ARG A 110 -7.58 -1.57 9.16
N ARG A 111 -6.69 -2.47 8.74
CA ARG A 111 -6.49 -3.74 9.44
C ARG A 111 -5.77 -3.54 10.77
N ALA A 112 -4.90 -2.55 10.89
CA ALA A 112 -4.23 -2.23 12.15
C ALA A 112 -5.21 -1.70 13.21
N VAL A 113 -6.23 -0.94 12.81
CA VAL A 113 -7.26 -0.42 13.74
C VAL A 113 -8.41 -1.40 14.01
N GLY A 114 -8.43 -2.55 13.33
CA GLY A 114 -9.43 -3.61 13.54
C GLY A 114 -10.69 -3.52 12.67
N ASP A 115 -10.73 -2.62 11.68
CA ASP A 115 -11.91 -2.38 10.84
C ASP A 115 -12.06 -3.36 9.66
N GLY A 116 -11.16 -4.33 9.54
CA GLY A 116 -11.14 -5.31 8.46
C GLY A 116 -10.78 -4.71 7.09
N PRO A 117 -11.05 -5.42 5.98
CA PRO A 117 -10.71 -4.95 4.64
C PRO A 117 -11.61 -3.79 4.19
N GLY A 118 -11.02 -2.81 3.51
CA GLY A 118 -11.75 -1.74 2.85
C GLY A 118 -12.55 -2.22 1.63
N GLN A 119 -13.46 -1.36 1.17
CA GLN A 119 -14.20 -1.55 -0.09
C GLN A 119 -13.62 -0.66 -1.17
N TYR A 120 -13.22 -1.27 -2.28
CA TYR A 120 -12.60 -0.60 -3.42
C TYR A 120 -13.36 -0.95 -4.70
N PRO A 121 -13.52 0.00 -5.65
CA PRO A 121 -14.03 -0.33 -6.97
C PRO A 121 -13.21 -1.45 -7.63
N THR A 122 -13.88 -2.45 -8.20
CA THR A 122 -13.23 -3.62 -8.80
C THR A 122 -12.25 -3.23 -9.90
N ASP A 123 -12.59 -2.23 -10.72
CA ASP A 123 -11.73 -1.71 -11.78
C ASP A 123 -10.42 -1.11 -11.24
N HIS A 124 -10.46 -0.45 -10.07
CA HIS A 124 -9.25 0.04 -9.41
C HIS A 124 -8.34 -1.12 -8.98
N LEU A 125 -8.89 -2.17 -8.39
CA LEU A 125 -8.11 -3.35 -7.97
C LEU A 125 -7.51 -4.10 -9.15
N LEU A 126 -8.25 -4.25 -10.26
CA LEU A 126 -7.75 -4.88 -11.49
C LEU A 126 -6.54 -4.13 -12.05
N VAL A 127 -6.60 -2.80 -12.10
CA VAL A 127 -5.48 -1.95 -12.55
C VAL A 127 -4.24 -2.13 -11.67
N VAL A 128 -4.43 -2.22 -10.35
CA VAL A 128 -3.31 -2.44 -9.41
C VAL A 128 -2.74 -3.84 -9.55
N ALA A 129 -3.58 -4.87 -9.62
CA ALA A 129 -3.16 -6.25 -9.74
C ALA A 129 -2.36 -6.49 -11.03
N ASP A 130 -2.82 -5.95 -12.17
CA ASP A 130 -2.10 -6.06 -13.44
C ASP A 130 -0.74 -5.33 -13.39
N ALA A 131 -0.68 -4.16 -12.78
CA ALA A 131 0.58 -3.44 -12.61
C ALA A 131 1.56 -4.23 -11.75
N TYR A 132 1.10 -4.70 -10.59
CA TYR A 132 1.94 -5.35 -9.58
C TYR A 132 2.50 -6.68 -10.03
N ARG A 133 1.94 -7.37 -11.05
CA ARG A 133 2.55 -8.62 -11.54
C ARG A 133 3.98 -8.44 -12.08
N SER A 134 4.34 -7.21 -12.45
CA SER A 134 5.62 -6.88 -13.09
C SER A 134 6.55 -5.99 -12.27
N VAL A 135 6.09 -5.43 -11.14
CA VAL A 135 6.93 -4.50 -10.35
C VAL A 135 8.09 -5.24 -9.69
N GLY A 136 9.31 -4.84 -10.09
CA GLY A 136 10.56 -5.35 -9.53
C GLY A 136 11.01 -4.53 -8.33
N MET A 137 12.08 -3.75 -8.50
CA MET A 137 12.71 -2.94 -7.45
C MET A 137 11.69 -2.05 -6.71
N GLY A 138 11.82 -1.96 -5.39
CA GLY A 138 10.93 -1.20 -4.50
C GLY A 138 9.80 -2.04 -3.88
N LEU A 139 9.05 -2.81 -4.68
CA LEU A 139 7.93 -3.63 -4.19
C LEU A 139 8.25 -5.13 -4.10
N GLY A 140 9.13 -5.61 -4.98
CA GLY A 140 9.53 -7.02 -5.07
C GLY A 140 8.44 -7.97 -5.56
N SER A 141 7.28 -7.46 -5.99
CA SER A 141 6.10 -8.28 -6.30
C SER A 141 6.35 -9.27 -7.42
N LYS A 142 7.05 -8.87 -8.50
CA LYS A 142 7.44 -9.77 -9.60
C LYS A 142 8.21 -11.00 -9.11
N LYS A 143 9.17 -10.80 -8.19
CA LYS A 143 9.96 -11.89 -7.61
C LYS A 143 9.09 -12.73 -6.66
N ARG A 144 8.26 -12.08 -5.85
CA ARG A 144 7.41 -12.73 -4.86
C ARG A 144 6.43 -13.73 -5.49
N ILE A 145 5.81 -13.38 -6.62
CA ILE A 145 4.84 -14.24 -7.30
C ILE A 145 5.44 -15.16 -8.38
N ALA A 146 6.75 -15.12 -8.60
CA ALA A 146 7.38 -15.88 -9.68
C ALA A 146 7.11 -17.40 -9.54
N GLY A 147 6.64 -18.04 -10.61
CA GLY A 147 6.31 -19.47 -10.63
C GLY A 147 5.04 -19.87 -9.89
N LEU A 148 4.22 -18.90 -9.46
CA LEU A 148 2.91 -19.15 -8.86
C LEU A 148 1.80 -18.72 -9.82
N ARG A 149 0.64 -19.37 -9.71
CA ARG A 149 -0.60 -18.93 -10.37
C ARG A 149 -1.48 -18.22 -9.35
N LEU A 150 -1.63 -16.91 -9.49
CA LEU A 150 -2.58 -16.14 -8.68
C LEU A 150 -3.92 -16.06 -9.42
N GLN A 151 -5.02 -16.34 -8.72
CA GLN A 151 -6.37 -16.30 -9.31
C GLN A 151 -7.39 -15.73 -8.32
N ALA A 152 -8.05 -14.64 -8.70
CA ALA A 152 -9.10 -14.03 -7.92
C ALA A 152 -10.35 -14.93 -7.86
N THR A 153 -11.05 -14.92 -6.73
CA THR A 153 -12.33 -15.64 -6.56
C THR A 153 -13.56 -14.78 -6.81
N ASP A 154 -13.38 -13.46 -6.82
CA ASP A 154 -14.41 -12.42 -6.95
C ASP A 154 -14.36 -11.70 -8.31
N THR A 155 -13.40 -12.05 -9.17
CA THR A 155 -13.23 -11.55 -10.54
C THR A 155 -12.60 -12.62 -11.42
N ASP A 156 -12.61 -12.42 -12.75
CA ASP A 156 -11.92 -13.31 -13.71
C ASP A 156 -10.40 -13.08 -13.78
N TRP A 157 -9.82 -12.28 -12.87
CA TRP A 157 -8.41 -11.95 -12.90
C TRP A 157 -7.52 -13.13 -12.50
N ALA A 158 -6.51 -13.41 -13.32
CA ALA A 158 -5.47 -14.38 -13.02
C ALA A 158 -4.13 -13.97 -13.64
N THR A 159 -3.02 -14.45 -13.06
CA THR A 159 -1.69 -14.27 -13.62
C THR A 159 -0.76 -15.42 -13.25
N GLY A 160 0.19 -15.71 -14.13
CA GLY A 160 1.23 -16.70 -13.92
C GLY A 160 0.74 -18.14 -14.10
N ASP A 161 1.72 -19.03 -14.10
CA ASP A 161 1.56 -20.47 -14.30
C ASP A 161 2.34 -21.17 -13.18
N GLY A 162 1.69 -22.12 -12.47
CA GLY A 162 2.29 -22.80 -11.32
C GLY A 162 1.26 -23.20 -10.25
N PRO A 163 1.71 -23.53 -9.02
CA PRO A 163 0.83 -23.82 -7.89
C PRO A 163 -0.14 -22.66 -7.63
N LEU A 164 -1.42 -23.02 -7.48
CA LEU A 164 -2.51 -22.06 -7.31
C LEU A 164 -2.44 -21.37 -5.94
N VAL A 165 -2.57 -20.04 -5.98
CA VAL A 165 -2.90 -19.15 -4.87
C VAL A 165 -4.19 -18.43 -5.24
N SER A 166 -5.26 -18.68 -4.50
CA SER A 166 -6.59 -18.14 -4.81
C SER A 166 -7.23 -17.47 -3.60
N GLY A 167 -7.97 -16.39 -3.83
CA GLY A 167 -8.69 -15.63 -2.82
C GLY A 167 -9.26 -14.34 -3.42
N PRO A 168 -9.85 -13.45 -2.59
CA PRO A 168 -10.34 -12.17 -3.07
C PRO A 168 -9.23 -11.34 -3.73
N LEU A 169 -9.56 -10.56 -4.76
CA LEU A 169 -8.57 -9.78 -5.52
C LEU A 169 -7.74 -8.84 -4.64
N LEU A 170 -8.36 -8.24 -3.61
CA LEU A 170 -7.67 -7.40 -2.64
C LEU A 170 -6.61 -8.19 -1.83
N ALA A 171 -6.93 -9.41 -1.41
CA ALA A 171 -5.99 -10.25 -0.66
C ALA A 171 -4.78 -10.63 -1.53
N LEU A 172 -5.00 -10.93 -2.81
CA LEU A 172 -3.93 -11.19 -3.77
C LEU A 172 -3.04 -9.94 -3.94
N VAL A 173 -3.63 -8.75 -4.11
CA VAL A 173 -2.88 -7.48 -4.19
C VAL A 173 -2.03 -7.26 -2.95
N LEU A 174 -2.57 -7.47 -1.75
CA LEU A 174 -1.82 -7.32 -0.50
C LEU A 174 -0.68 -8.33 -0.38
N ALA A 175 -0.93 -9.59 -0.71
CA ALA A 175 0.10 -10.64 -0.68
C ALA A 175 1.21 -10.38 -1.71
N MET A 176 0.89 -9.84 -2.88
CA MET A 176 1.89 -9.39 -3.87
C MET A 176 2.84 -8.34 -3.30
N THR A 177 2.45 -7.60 -2.27
CA THR A 177 3.27 -6.58 -1.59
C THR A 177 3.95 -7.06 -0.30
N GLY A 178 3.84 -8.36 0.02
CA GLY A 178 4.44 -8.97 1.22
C GLY A 178 3.64 -8.80 2.50
N ARG A 179 2.38 -8.34 2.46
CA ARG A 179 1.54 -8.25 3.67
C ARG A 179 1.02 -9.63 4.05
N CYS A 180 1.71 -10.29 4.98
CA CYS A 180 1.37 -11.64 5.45
C CYS A 180 -0.04 -11.77 6.02
N VAL A 181 -0.66 -10.69 6.51
CA VAL A 181 -2.04 -10.70 7.00
C VAL A 181 -3.03 -11.22 5.95
N ALA A 182 -2.74 -11.00 4.66
CA ALA A 182 -3.62 -11.39 3.58
C ALA A 182 -3.59 -12.90 3.34
N HIS A 183 -2.59 -13.64 3.83
CA HIS A 183 -2.49 -15.09 3.60
C HIS A 183 -3.62 -15.87 4.26
N ALA A 184 -4.22 -15.34 5.33
CA ALA A 184 -5.41 -15.93 5.96
C ALA A 184 -6.63 -15.95 5.01
N ASP A 185 -6.64 -15.04 4.03
CA ASP A 185 -7.70 -14.90 3.03
C ASP A 185 -7.37 -15.70 1.74
N LEU A 186 -6.27 -16.47 1.72
CA LEU A 186 -5.79 -17.21 0.55
C LEU A 186 -5.84 -18.73 0.75
N ALA A 187 -6.09 -19.44 -0.34
CA ALA A 187 -6.13 -20.89 -0.40
C ALA A 187 -5.36 -21.44 -1.61
N GLY A 188 -5.01 -22.73 -1.54
CA GLY A 188 -4.38 -23.46 -2.63
C GLY A 188 -2.93 -23.87 -2.34
N PRO A 189 -2.36 -24.76 -3.19
CA PRO A 189 -1.06 -25.38 -2.97
C PRO A 189 0.12 -24.39 -3.00
N GLY A 190 -0.04 -23.20 -3.59
CA GLY A 190 1.01 -22.19 -3.67
C GLY A 190 1.12 -21.27 -2.44
N VAL A 191 0.18 -21.33 -1.49
CA VAL A 191 0.11 -20.38 -0.36
C VAL A 191 1.33 -20.48 0.55
N ALA A 192 1.77 -21.71 0.87
CA ALA A 192 2.95 -21.92 1.72
C ALA A 192 4.22 -21.36 1.07
N GLU A 193 4.35 -21.52 -0.25
CA GLU A 193 5.48 -20.99 -1.01
C GLU A 193 5.45 -19.46 -1.08
N LEU A 194 4.28 -18.85 -1.27
CA LEU A 194 4.12 -17.39 -1.22
C LEU A 194 4.46 -16.82 0.16
N ALA A 195 4.03 -17.51 1.23
CA ALA A 195 4.29 -17.10 2.60
C ALA A 195 5.78 -17.11 2.94
N GLY A 196 6.55 -18.07 2.43
CA GLY A 196 8.01 -18.13 2.60
C GLY A 196 8.79 -17.02 1.89
N ARG A 197 8.12 -16.17 1.10
CA ARG A 197 8.72 -15.09 0.29
C ARG A 197 8.23 -13.69 0.70
N SER A 198 7.40 -13.61 1.73
CA SER A 198 6.74 -12.37 2.15
C SER A 198 7.53 -11.62 3.20
#